data_AF-A0A818MT14-F1
#
_entry.id   AF-A0A818MT14-F1
#
_cell.length_a   1.000
_cell.length_b   1.000
_cell.length_c   1.000
_cell.angle_alpha   90.00
_cell.angle_beta   90.00
_cell.angle_gamma   90.00
#
_symmetry.space_group_name_H-M   'P 1'
#
loop_
_entity.id
_entity.type
_entity.pdbx_description
1 polymer ?
#
loop_
_entity_poly.entity_id
_entity_poly.type
_entity_poly.pdbx_seq_one_letter_code
_entity_poly.pdbx_strand_id
1 'polypeptide(L)'
;MATHGGNPNMELLIPMINQLQHIFTSVNAKLTLTLPQIAVVGAQSAGKSSVLENIVGRDFLPRGGNMVTKRPLVLQLITSQGQEYAVFGHKPQQRFINYADVRAEIENDTKAIVRDDMGVSNLPINLTIFSPHVVNLTLVDLPGMVKVPSQGQPPDIVKKIDDIILEYISNENCLILAVTPANIDIVTSDALVMARSRDPMGKRTIGVLTKLDMMGKGHNAREVLLNKVVVLERGFIGVVLRGQRLDEYGRASKELDIPAALENERQFFQNDPAYRDIADRLGVPYLQRTLSVQLTEHILKCLPDLQRELQGRHRDLGKEVAEYRASAMFESSSSSDTKALVGLTHELHENFDTALQGTHLKEADLKTLTGGARIANIFRERFPFELVKTELQDKDMRNQTIVAIKNIRGFRSGLFTPDEAFEYIVQMQISKFEDPVMKCVDMVVSELLSIIHEATNKMKRYPLLRQVTEDLLTQYLREREIATKQACSTYIQTQLSYINTNNEDFIGFAG
;
A
#
# COMPACT_ATOMS: atom_id res chain seq x y z
N MET A 1 31.07 35.62 -20.34
CA MET A 1 30.26 36.45 -19.44
C MET A 1 28.92 36.72 -20.11
N ALA A 2 27.93 35.86 -19.85
CA ALA A 2 26.53 36.09 -20.24
C ALA A 2 25.74 36.14 -18.93
N THR A 3 25.06 37.26 -18.71
CA THR A 3 24.29 37.55 -17.51
C THR A 3 23.17 36.52 -17.34
N HIS A 4 23.27 35.71 -16.28
CA HIS A 4 22.19 34.84 -15.82
C HIS A 4 21.01 35.72 -15.35
N GLY A 5 20.03 35.92 -16.24
CA GLY A 5 18.72 36.47 -15.90
C GLY A 5 17.81 35.41 -15.27
N GLY A 6 18.34 34.58 -14.38
CA GLY A 6 17.59 33.61 -13.60
C GLY A 6 17.26 34.20 -12.24
N ASN A 7 15.99 34.12 -11.83
CA ASN A 7 15.57 34.59 -10.52
C ASN A 7 16.35 33.80 -9.45
N PRO A 8 17.15 34.42 -8.57
CA PRO A 8 18.08 33.70 -7.67
C PRO A 8 17.38 32.71 -6.72
N ASN A 9 16.10 32.96 -6.41
CA ASN A 9 15.28 32.04 -5.62
C ASN A 9 14.95 30.73 -6.36
N MET A 10 14.96 30.71 -7.70
CA MET A 10 14.69 29.52 -8.49
C MET A 10 15.87 28.54 -8.53
N GLU A 11 17.11 29.03 -8.39
CA GLU A 11 18.30 28.19 -8.36
C GLU A 11 18.40 27.33 -7.09
N LEU A 12 17.73 27.74 -6.01
CA LEU A 12 17.70 27.06 -4.70
C LEU A 12 16.67 25.92 -4.62
N LEU A 13 15.68 25.86 -5.53
CA LEU A 13 14.59 24.88 -5.47
C LEU A 13 15.05 23.46 -5.78
N ILE A 14 15.92 23.31 -6.78
CA ILE A 14 16.42 22.00 -7.19
C ILE A 14 17.32 21.39 -6.10
N PRO A 15 18.29 22.11 -5.50
CA PRO A 15 19.01 21.65 -4.32
C PRO A 15 18.11 21.23 -3.16
N MET A 16 17.03 21.97 -2.89
CA MET A 16 16.07 21.64 -1.83
C MET A 16 15.34 20.31 -2.12
N ILE A 17 14.81 20.13 -3.34
CA ILE A 17 14.18 18.86 -3.75
C ILE A 17 15.19 17.71 -3.68
N ASN A 18 16.44 17.94 -4.06
CA ASN A 18 17.49 16.93 -3.99
C ASN A 18 17.82 16.53 -2.54
N GLN A 19 17.86 17.48 -1.62
CA GLN A 19 18.01 17.20 -0.20
C GLN A 19 16.83 16.36 0.33
N LEU A 20 15.59 16.69 -0.07
CA LEU A 20 14.42 15.89 0.27
C LEU A 20 14.54 14.46 -0.27
N GLN A 21 14.89 14.28 -1.55
CA GLN A 21 15.13 12.95 -2.15
C GLN A 21 16.18 12.15 -1.36
N HIS A 22 17.29 12.78 -0.98
CA HIS A 22 18.35 12.13 -0.20
C HIS A 22 17.86 11.68 1.19
N ILE A 23 17.11 12.54 1.90
CA ILE A 23 16.54 12.22 3.22
C ILE A 23 15.56 11.05 3.12
N PHE A 24 14.66 11.05 2.12
CA PHE A 24 13.71 9.95 1.98
C PHE A 24 14.38 8.63 1.62
N THR A 25 15.42 8.67 0.79
CA THR A 25 16.22 7.49 0.46
C THR A 25 16.95 6.97 1.70
N SER A 26 17.56 7.84 2.51
CA SER A 26 18.38 7.42 3.65
C SER A 26 17.57 6.85 4.81
N VAL A 27 16.34 7.34 5.02
CA VAL A 27 15.47 6.86 6.10
C VAL A 27 14.87 5.47 5.76
N ASN A 28 15.08 4.94 4.55
CA ASN A 28 14.48 3.70 4.04
C ASN A 28 12.95 3.64 4.25
N ALA A 29 12.36 4.80 4.49
CA ALA A 29 10.94 4.93 4.64
C ALA A 29 10.36 4.73 3.26
N LYS A 30 9.45 3.78 3.12
CA LYS A 30 8.50 3.69 2.00
C LYS A 30 7.54 4.88 2.03
N LEU A 31 8.05 6.09 2.27
CA LEU A 31 7.33 7.32 2.06
C LEU A 31 7.27 7.47 0.55
N THR A 32 6.15 7.01 0.00
CA THR A 32 5.71 7.22 -1.38
C THR A 32 5.42 8.71 -1.59
N LEU A 33 6.43 9.55 -1.43
CA LEU A 33 6.33 10.97 -1.71
C LEU A 33 6.67 11.18 -3.17
N THR A 34 5.73 11.82 -3.86
CA THR A 34 5.78 12.05 -5.30
C THR A 34 6.62 13.27 -5.61
N LEU A 35 7.94 13.15 -5.47
CA LEU A 35 8.85 14.26 -5.76
C LEU A 35 8.90 14.55 -7.27
N PRO A 36 8.90 15.83 -7.67
CA PRO A 36 9.01 16.21 -9.07
C PRO A 36 10.37 15.79 -9.63
N GLN A 37 10.35 15.10 -10.76
CA GLN A 37 11.54 14.56 -11.43
C GLN A 37 11.29 14.41 -12.93
N ILE A 38 12.36 14.19 -13.71
CA ILE A 38 12.27 13.92 -15.14
C ILE A 38 12.64 12.46 -15.40
N ALA A 39 11.70 11.65 -15.87
CA ALA A 39 11.95 10.27 -16.27
C ALA A 39 12.24 10.18 -17.78
N VAL A 40 13.40 9.60 -18.14
CA VAL A 40 13.81 9.40 -19.53
C VAL A 40 13.28 8.07 -20.04
N VAL A 41 12.38 8.12 -21.02
CA VAL A 41 11.72 6.94 -21.59
C VAL A 41 12.05 6.84 -23.07
N GLY A 42 12.29 5.61 -23.54
CA GLY A 42 12.50 5.34 -24.95
C GLY A 42 13.00 3.93 -25.23
N ALA A 43 12.86 3.51 -26.49
CA ALA A 43 13.33 2.21 -26.94
C ALA A 43 14.82 2.00 -26.68
N GLN A 44 15.23 0.73 -26.62
CA GLN A 44 16.65 0.39 -26.66
C GLN A 44 17.32 1.07 -27.87
N SER A 45 18.50 1.65 -27.67
CA SER A 45 19.27 2.33 -28.73
C SER A 45 18.62 3.61 -29.32
N ALA A 46 17.57 4.16 -28.69
CA ALA A 46 17.00 5.46 -29.04
C ALA A 46 17.95 6.65 -28.75
N GLY A 47 19.05 6.41 -28.02
CA GLY A 47 20.03 7.43 -27.65
C GLY A 47 19.85 8.04 -26.27
N LYS A 48 19.05 7.44 -25.37
CA LYS A 48 18.81 7.92 -23.99
C LYS A 48 20.11 8.23 -23.23
N SER A 49 21.00 7.24 -23.12
CA SER A 49 22.28 7.39 -22.43
C SER A 49 23.15 8.47 -23.08
N SER A 50 23.13 8.57 -24.43
CA SER A 50 23.85 9.62 -25.15
C SER A 50 23.27 11.01 -24.91
N VAL A 51 21.96 11.16 -24.77
CA VAL A 51 21.33 12.43 -24.37
C VAL A 51 21.83 12.83 -22.98
N LEU A 52 21.85 11.89 -22.02
CA LEU A 52 22.33 12.14 -20.66
C LEU A 52 23.83 12.49 -20.62
N GLU A 53 24.68 11.76 -21.34
CA GLU A 53 26.12 12.05 -21.41
C GLU A 53 26.41 13.43 -22.02
N ASN A 54 25.63 13.86 -23.02
CA ASN A 54 25.79 15.21 -23.57
C ASN A 54 25.19 16.30 -22.66
N ILE A 55 24.16 15.99 -21.86
CA ILE A 55 23.66 16.88 -20.82
C ILE A 55 24.70 17.08 -19.70
N VAL A 56 25.43 16.03 -19.31
CA VAL A 56 26.51 16.15 -18.32
C VAL A 56 27.79 16.71 -18.94
N GLY A 57 27.96 16.47 -20.24
CA GLY A 57 29.16 16.80 -20.98
C GLY A 57 30.33 15.88 -20.64
N ARG A 58 30.08 14.65 -20.18
CA ARG A 58 31.09 13.64 -19.84
C ARG A 58 30.55 12.25 -20.14
N ASP A 59 31.46 11.33 -20.47
CA ASP A 59 31.10 9.94 -20.75
C ASP A 59 31.25 9.13 -19.44
N PHE A 60 30.13 8.79 -18.80
CA PHE A 60 30.11 8.11 -17.50
C PHE A 60 29.14 6.92 -17.44
N LEU A 61 28.29 6.76 -18.47
CA LEU A 61 27.39 5.63 -18.53
C LEU A 61 28.11 4.42 -19.16
N PRO A 62 27.74 3.19 -18.78
CA PRO A 62 28.27 1.99 -19.41
C PRO A 62 28.01 1.98 -20.92
N ARG A 63 28.84 1.29 -21.70
CA ARG A 63 28.64 1.11 -23.15
C ARG A 63 28.72 -0.38 -23.50
N GLY A 64 27.77 -0.87 -24.30
CA GLY A 64 27.74 -2.27 -24.71
C GLY A 64 26.69 -2.56 -25.78
N GLY A 65 26.83 -3.71 -26.45
CA GLY A 65 25.87 -4.19 -27.46
C GLY A 65 24.57 -4.75 -26.88
N ASN A 66 24.59 -5.20 -25.62
CA ASN A 66 23.41 -5.64 -24.87
C ASN A 66 22.78 -4.47 -24.11
N MET A 67 21.62 -4.69 -23.48
CA MET A 67 20.95 -3.65 -22.69
C MET A 67 21.87 -3.04 -21.63
N VAL A 68 22.14 -1.75 -21.77
CA VAL A 68 23.11 -0.98 -21.00
C VAL A 68 22.55 -0.62 -19.62
N THR A 69 21.41 0.06 -19.59
CA THR A 69 20.73 0.46 -18.35
C THR A 69 19.82 -0.67 -17.88
N LYS A 70 20.25 -1.42 -16.85
CA LYS A 70 19.49 -2.55 -16.25
C LYS A 70 18.75 -2.20 -14.96
N ARG A 71 19.07 -1.03 -14.40
CA ARG A 71 18.50 -0.47 -13.17
C ARG A 71 18.19 1.01 -13.41
N PRO A 72 17.12 1.57 -12.84
CA PRO A 72 16.90 3.00 -12.86
C PRO A 72 18.12 3.75 -12.30
N LEU A 73 18.61 4.78 -13.01
CA LEU A 73 19.68 5.65 -12.52
C LEU A 73 19.11 7.02 -12.22
N VAL A 74 19.01 7.37 -10.95
CA VAL A 74 18.62 8.71 -10.49
C VAL A 74 19.88 9.57 -10.48
N LEU A 75 20.00 10.41 -11.52
CA LEU A 75 21.10 11.31 -11.77
C LEU A 75 20.73 12.72 -11.29
N GLN A 76 21.48 13.21 -10.30
CA GLN A 76 21.38 14.57 -9.79
C GLN A 76 22.58 15.39 -10.25
N LEU A 77 22.33 16.44 -11.01
CA LEU A 77 23.34 17.40 -11.44
C LEU A 77 23.26 18.62 -10.53
N ILE A 78 24.39 19.00 -9.94
CA ILE A 78 24.50 20.14 -9.03
C ILE A 78 25.59 21.06 -9.54
N THR A 79 25.22 22.31 -9.84
CA THR A 79 26.16 23.36 -10.20
C THR A 79 27.02 23.70 -8.98
N SER A 80 28.34 23.56 -9.11
CA SER A 80 29.29 23.86 -8.02
C SER A 80 30.51 24.62 -8.56
N GLN A 81 30.95 25.65 -7.82
CA GLN A 81 32.07 26.54 -8.19
C GLN A 81 33.46 25.89 -7.95
N GLY A 82 33.55 24.55 -7.97
CA GLY A 82 34.73 23.79 -7.56
C GLY A 82 35.17 22.74 -8.58
N GLN A 83 36.07 21.86 -8.14
CA GLN A 83 36.50 20.70 -8.92
C GLN A 83 35.33 19.77 -9.22
N GLU A 84 35.29 19.19 -10.42
CA GLU A 84 34.27 18.21 -10.79
C GLU A 84 34.45 16.92 -10.00
N TYR A 85 33.38 16.41 -9.40
CA TYR A 85 33.36 15.10 -8.76
C TYR A 85 31.95 14.51 -8.72
N ALA A 86 31.86 13.19 -8.57
CA ALA A 86 30.62 12.46 -8.39
C ALA A 86 30.60 11.72 -7.04
N VAL A 87 29.40 11.51 -6.50
CA VAL A 87 29.16 10.77 -5.26
C VAL A 87 27.98 9.82 -5.49
N PHE A 88 28.13 8.57 -5.03
CA PHE A 88 27.06 7.60 -5.06
C PHE A 88 26.32 7.57 -3.72
N GLY A 89 25.01 7.35 -3.76
CA GLY A 89 24.17 7.25 -2.56
C GLY A 89 24.60 6.10 -1.63
N HIS A 90 25.08 4.99 -2.17
CA HIS A 90 25.61 3.86 -1.38
C HIS A 90 27.06 4.06 -0.89
N LYS A 91 27.77 5.08 -1.40
CA LYS A 91 29.14 5.44 -1.00
C LYS A 91 29.28 6.94 -0.72
N PRO A 92 28.58 7.49 0.28
CA PRO A 92 28.50 8.94 0.52
C PRO A 92 29.84 9.57 0.93
N GLN A 93 30.79 8.78 1.46
CA GLN A 93 32.10 9.26 1.89
C GLN A 93 33.15 9.26 0.77
N GLN A 94 32.87 8.62 -0.38
CA GLN A 94 33.82 8.51 -1.48
C GLN A 94 33.49 9.50 -2.60
N ARG A 95 34.47 10.33 -2.98
CA ARG A 95 34.37 11.24 -4.11
C ARG A 95 35.07 10.64 -5.33
N PHE A 96 34.34 10.53 -6.43
CA PHE A 96 34.85 10.04 -7.71
C PHE A 96 35.20 11.23 -8.60
N ILE A 97 36.49 11.43 -8.86
CA ILE A 97 36.97 12.52 -9.73
C ILE A 97 37.03 12.07 -11.19
N ASN A 98 37.37 10.80 -11.41
CA ASN A 98 37.45 10.21 -12.75
C ASN A 98 36.11 9.57 -13.14
N TYR A 99 35.54 10.00 -14.26
CA TYR A 99 34.28 9.46 -14.79
C TYR A 99 34.40 8.00 -15.28
N ALA A 100 35.61 7.52 -15.57
CA ALA A 100 35.83 6.10 -15.84
C ALA A 100 35.56 5.23 -14.59
N ASP A 101 35.92 5.74 -13.40
CA ASP A 101 35.65 5.05 -12.13
C ASP A 101 34.15 5.11 -11.80
N VAL A 102 33.48 6.21 -12.14
CA VAL A 102 32.00 6.33 -12.03
C VAL A 102 31.33 5.27 -12.90
N ARG A 103 31.77 5.10 -14.16
CA ARG A 103 31.24 4.06 -15.05
C ARG A 103 31.46 2.66 -14.47
N ALA A 104 32.67 2.36 -14.04
CA ALA A 104 33.01 1.06 -13.46
C ALA A 104 32.19 0.77 -12.19
N GLU A 105 31.95 1.77 -11.36
CA GLU A 105 31.12 1.65 -10.16
C GLU A 105 29.64 1.37 -10.50
N ILE A 106 29.07 2.03 -11.51
CA ILE A 106 27.70 1.74 -11.99
C ILE A 106 27.58 0.27 -12.42
N GLU A 107 28.57 -0.23 -13.17
CA GLU A 107 28.59 -1.63 -13.61
C GLU A 107 28.74 -2.60 -12.42
N ASN A 108 29.62 -2.30 -11.48
CA ASN A 108 29.86 -3.13 -10.29
C ASN A 108 28.62 -3.19 -9.38
N ASP A 109 27.99 -2.05 -9.10
CA ASP A 109 26.77 -1.99 -8.29
C ASP A 109 25.58 -2.68 -8.99
N THR A 110 25.51 -2.58 -10.32
CA THR A 110 24.53 -3.32 -11.11
C THR A 110 24.73 -4.83 -10.99
N LYS A 111 25.96 -5.32 -11.13
CA LYS A 111 26.31 -6.76 -11.01
C LYS A 111 26.09 -7.31 -9.60
N ALA A 112 26.27 -6.49 -8.57
CA ALA A 112 26.06 -6.91 -7.18
C ALA A 112 24.59 -7.25 -6.89
N ILE A 113 23.65 -6.51 -7.47
CA ILE A 113 22.20 -6.69 -7.27
C ILE A 113 21.60 -7.65 -8.31
N VAL A 114 21.94 -7.45 -9.58
CA VAL A 114 21.43 -8.28 -10.68
C VAL A 114 22.37 -9.46 -10.85
N ARG A 115 22.08 -10.56 -10.13
CA ARG A 115 22.90 -11.79 -10.14
C ARG A 115 22.97 -12.48 -11.50
N ASP A 116 21.98 -12.23 -12.35
CA ASP A 116 21.87 -12.78 -13.70
C ASP A 116 22.21 -11.69 -14.71
N ASP A 117 23.23 -11.88 -15.56
CA ASP A 117 23.72 -10.85 -16.47
C ASP A 117 22.65 -10.35 -17.48
N MET A 118 21.50 -11.01 -17.54
CA MET A 118 20.40 -10.72 -18.47
C MET A 118 19.14 -10.15 -17.80
N GLY A 119 19.15 -9.93 -16.48
CA GLY A 119 18.00 -9.41 -15.72
C GLY A 119 17.93 -7.88 -15.59
N VAL A 120 16.83 -7.40 -15.01
CA VAL A 120 16.63 -6.00 -14.56
C VAL A 120 16.19 -5.97 -13.10
N SER A 121 16.41 -4.83 -12.44
CA SER A 121 15.92 -4.58 -11.08
C SER A 121 15.30 -3.18 -11.01
N ASN A 122 14.25 -3.05 -10.20
CA ASN A 122 13.59 -1.77 -9.92
C ASN A 122 14.32 -0.93 -8.86
N LEU A 123 15.35 -1.48 -8.20
CA LEU A 123 16.15 -0.75 -7.22
C LEU A 123 17.03 0.31 -7.91
N PRO A 124 16.81 1.62 -7.63
CA PRO A 124 17.55 2.66 -8.30
C PRO A 124 19.01 2.74 -7.85
N ILE A 125 19.87 3.31 -8.71
CA ILE A 125 21.22 3.78 -8.37
C ILE A 125 21.14 5.31 -8.24
N ASN A 126 21.55 5.86 -7.10
CA ASN A 126 21.56 7.29 -6.87
C ASN A 126 22.97 7.85 -7.12
N LEU A 127 23.10 8.74 -8.09
CA LEU A 127 24.36 9.36 -8.49
C LEU A 127 24.22 10.89 -8.50
N THR A 128 25.04 11.57 -7.72
CA THR A 128 25.12 13.03 -7.69
C THR A 128 26.42 13.49 -8.33
N ILE A 129 26.35 14.33 -9.36
CA ILE A 129 27.50 14.93 -10.05
C ILE A 129 27.56 16.42 -9.73
N PHE A 130 28.71 16.87 -9.23
CA PHE A 130 29.02 18.27 -8.97
C PHE A 130 29.92 18.79 -10.09
N SER A 131 29.48 19.81 -10.84
CA SER A 131 30.28 20.41 -11.91
C SER A 131 29.91 21.87 -12.13
N PRO A 132 30.84 22.75 -12.53
CA PRO A 132 30.53 24.13 -12.92
C PRO A 132 29.88 24.23 -14.31
N HIS A 133 29.89 23.15 -15.10
CA HIS A 133 29.42 23.13 -16.48
C HIS A 133 28.01 22.56 -16.64
N VAL A 134 27.40 22.07 -15.56
CA VAL A 134 26.04 21.52 -15.54
C VAL A 134 25.07 22.49 -14.89
N VAL A 135 23.81 22.44 -15.31
CA VAL A 135 22.70 23.10 -14.61
C VAL A 135 22.16 22.19 -13.52
N ASN A 136 21.62 22.77 -12.45
CA ASN A 136 20.87 22.02 -11.45
C ASN A 136 19.73 21.28 -12.15
N LEU A 137 19.75 19.94 -12.12
CA LEU A 137 18.78 19.11 -12.84
C LEU A 137 18.75 17.70 -12.25
N THR A 138 17.55 17.11 -12.16
CA THR A 138 17.38 15.73 -11.69
C THR A 138 16.69 14.90 -12.75
N LEU A 139 17.38 13.86 -13.21
CA LEU A 139 16.99 12.99 -14.31
C LEU A 139 16.97 11.54 -13.81
N VAL A 140 16.01 10.75 -14.28
CA VAL A 140 15.96 9.31 -14.03
C VAL A 140 16.13 8.60 -15.36
N ASP A 141 17.27 7.94 -15.57
CA ASP A 141 17.46 7.04 -16.71
C ASP A 141 16.75 5.72 -16.43
N LEU A 142 15.83 5.34 -17.30
CA LEU A 142 15.09 4.08 -17.18
C LEU A 142 15.62 3.05 -18.19
N PRO A 143 15.48 1.74 -17.89
CA PRO A 143 15.79 0.69 -18.84
C PRO A 143 15.12 0.92 -20.20
N GLY A 144 15.82 0.58 -21.28
CA GLY A 144 15.27 0.75 -22.62
C GLY A 144 14.16 -0.24 -22.90
N MET A 145 13.08 0.22 -23.53
CA MET A 145 11.97 -0.66 -23.92
C MET A 145 12.44 -1.70 -24.94
N VAL A 146 11.99 -2.94 -24.76
CA VAL A 146 12.31 -4.09 -25.60
C VAL A 146 11.01 -4.77 -26.01
N LYS A 147 10.85 -5.14 -27.29
CA LYS A 147 9.65 -5.83 -27.80
C LYS A 147 9.74 -7.35 -27.73
N VAL A 148 10.95 -7.88 -27.85
CA VAL A 148 11.22 -9.32 -27.90
C VAL A 148 12.44 -9.62 -27.03
N PRO A 149 12.36 -10.58 -26.09
CA PRO A 149 13.51 -10.95 -25.27
C PRO A 149 14.65 -11.48 -26.15
N SER A 150 15.87 -11.02 -25.86
CA SER A 150 17.08 -11.56 -26.48
C SER A 150 17.40 -12.96 -25.95
N GLN A 151 18.20 -13.75 -26.67
CA GLN A 151 18.63 -15.08 -26.20
C GLN A 151 19.28 -14.99 -24.80
N GLY A 152 18.73 -15.72 -23.82
CA GLY A 152 19.19 -15.72 -22.43
C GLY A 152 18.49 -14.73 -21.50
N GLN A 153 17.62 -13.84 -21.99
CA GLN A 153 16.75 -13.03 -21.14
C GLN A 153 15.53 -13.84 -20.69
N PRO A 154 15.01 -13.60 -19.47
CA PRO A 154 13.79 -14.26 -19.03
C PRO A 154 12.60 -13.79 -19.88
N PRO A 155 11.59 -14.66 -20.13
CA PRO A 155 10.46 -14.33 -21.00
C PRO A 155 9.61 -13.17 -20.45
N ASP A 156 9.70 -12.87 -19.16
CA ASP A 156 8.98 -11.79 -18.48
C ASP A 156 9.72 -10.44 -18.48
N ILE A 157 10.89 -10.34 -19.12
CA ILE A 157 11.73 -9.14 -19.10
C ILE A 157 11.02 -7.90 -19.65
N VAL A 158 10.23 -8.07 -20.72
CA VAL A 158 9.48 -7.00 -21.36
C VAL A 158 8.49 -6.39 -20.37
N LYS A 159 7.71 -7.26 -19.71
CA LYS A 159 6.74 -6.84 -18.71
C LYS A 159 7.42 -6.18 -17.51
N LYS A 160 8.55 -6.72 -17.03
CA LYS A 160 9.31 -6.11 -15.92
C LYS A 160 9.80 -4.71 -16.27
N ILE A 161 10.33 -4.50 -17.49
CA ILE A 161 10.77 -3.18 -17.94
C ILE A 161 9.59 -2.22 -18.03
N ASP A 162 8.47 -2.66 -18.59
CA ASP A 162 7.25 -1.85 -18.67
C ASP A 162 6.73 -1.49 -17.27
N ASP A 163 6.69 -2.44 -16.34
CA ASP A 163 6.28 -2.23 -14.95
C ASP A 163 7.20 -1.21 -14.25
N ILE A 164 8.53 -1.32 -14.43
CA ILE A 164 9.50 -0.35 -13.91
C ILE A 164 9.22 1.03 -14.50
N ILE A 165 9.06 1.16 -15.82
CA ILE A 165 8.82 2.48 -16.43
C ILE A 165 7.50 3.06 -15.92
N LEU A 166 6.43 2.25 -15.90
CA LEU A 166 5.10 2.63 -15.45
C LEU A 166 5.10 3.10 -14.00
N GLU A 167 5.91 2.52 -13.12
CA GLU A 167 6.06 2.98 -11.73
C GLU A 167 6.49 4.46 -11.67
N TYR A 168 7.46 4.86 -12.50
CA TYR A 168 7.96 6.24 -12.54
C TYR A 168 7.02 7.20 -13.28
N ILE A 169 6.47 6.79 -14.43
CA ILE A 169 5.62 7.68 -15.24
C ILE A 169 4.18 7.77 -14.74
N SER A 170 3.71 6.85 -13.90
CA SER A 170 2.37 6.93 -13.28
C SER A 170 2.27 8.06 -12.25
N ASN A 171 3.40 8.52 -11.72
CA ASN A 171 3.43 9.69 -10.87
C ASN A 171 3.08 10.96 -11.69
N GLU A 172 2.00 11.66 -11.32
CA GLU A 172 1.56 12.90 -11.97
C GLU A 172 2.58 14.03 -11.85
N ASN A 173 3.39 14.02 -10.78
CA ASN A 173 4.47 14.98 -10.57
C ASN A 173 5.73 14.65 -11.39
N CYS A 174 5.76 13.55 -12.16
CA CYS A 174 6.88 13.18 -13.00
C CYS A 174 6.73 13.77 -14.42
N LEU A 175 7.73 14.52 -14.87
CA LEU A 175 7.87 14.94 -16.27
C LEU A 175 8.44 13.77 -17.08
N ILE A 176 7.88 13.51 -18.25
CA ILE A 176 8.28 12.40 -19.13
C ILE A 176 9.13 12.96 -20.25
N LEU A 177 10.40 12.55 -20.35
CA LEU A 177 11.27 12.85 -21.47
C LEU A 177 11.22 11.69 -22.48
N ALA A 178 10.41 11.84 -23.53
CA ALA A 178 10.19 10.81 -24.54
C ALA A 178 11.24 10.92 -25.66
N VAL A 179 12.27 10.08 -25.57
CA VAL A 179 13.39 10.04 -26.53
C VAL A 179 13.06 9.11 -27.69
N THR A 180 12.95 9.68 -28.89
CA THR A 180 12.63 8.96 -30.13
C THR A 180 13.68 9.24 -31.21
N PRO A 181 14.20 8.24 -31.92
CA PRO A 181 15.09 8.50 -33.04
C PRO A 181 14.29 9.00 -34.27
N ALA A 182 14.84 9.96 -35.00
CA ALA A 182 14.17 10.62 -36.12
C ALA A 182 14.13 9.78 -37.42
N ASN A 183 14.87 8.68 -37.47
CA ASN A 183 14.92 7.78 -38.61
C ASN A 183 13.73 6.79 -38.67
N ILE A 184 12.84 6.80 -37.67
CA ILE A 184 11.59 6.04 -37.66
C ILE A 184 10.39 7.00 -37.65
N ASP A 185 9.22 6.50 -38.04
CA ASP A 185 7.99 7.28 -37.94
C ASP A 185 7.63 7.55 -36.47
N ILE A 186 7.50 8.83 -36.13
CA ILE A 186 7.19 9.31 -34.77
C ILE A 186 5.89 8.73 -34.23
N VAL A 187 4.91 8.45 -35.10
CA VAL A 187 3.60 7.90 -34.70
C VAL A 187 3.74 6.49 -34.12
N THR A 188 4.79 5.77 -34.52
CA THR A 188 5.10 4.40 -34.06
C THR A 188 6.05 4.37 -32.85
N SER A 189 6.40 5.54 -32.28
CA SER A 189 7.33 5.63 -31.16
C SER A 189 6.79 4.97 -29.91
N ASP A 190 7.50 3.93 -29.45
CA ASP A 190 7.18 3.23 -28.21
C ASP A 190 7.22 4.18 -27.00
N ALA A 191 8.12 5.17 -27.02
CA ALA A 191 8.25 6.18 -25.97
C ALA A 191 6.98 7.02 -25.83
N LEU A 192 6.42 7.46 -26.97
CA LEU A 192 5.21 8.30 -27.00
C LEU A 192 3.95 7.49 -26.71
N VAL A 193 3.87 6.24 -27.19
CA VAL A 193 2.76 5.34 -26.85
C VAL A 193 2.72 5.09 -25.34
N MET A 194 3.87 4.80 -24.74
CA MET A 194 3.98 4.61 -23.30
C MET A 194 3.66 5.89 -22.53
N ALA A 195 4.17 7.05 -22.95
CA ALA A 195 3.84 8.33 -22.34
C ALA A 195 2.34 8.62 -22.40
N ARG A 196 1.69 8.45 -23.55
CA ARG A 196 0.25 8.69 -23.74
C ARG A 196 -0.64 7.79 -22.88
N SER A 197 -0.17 6.60 -22.50
CA SER A 197 -0.92 5.72 -21.59
C SER A 197 -1.12 6.33 -20.20
N ARG A 198 -0.23 7.24 -19.76
CA ARG A 198 -0.27 7.93 -18.46
C ARG A 198 -0.39 9.45 -18.55
N ASP A 199 -0.21 10.02 -19.73
CA ASP A 199 -0.39 11.44 -20.06
C ASP A 199 -1.11 11.58 -21.42
N PRO A 200 -2.42 11.28 -21.50
CA PRO A 200 -3.16 11.29 -22.77
C PRO A 200 -3.19 12.64 -23.47
N MET A 201 -3.14 13.73 -22.68
CA MET A 201 -3.15 15.10 -23.19
C MET A 201 -1.74 15.65 -23.49
N GLY A 202 -0.68 14.92 -23.15
CA GLY A 202 0.70 15.36 -23.39
C GLY A 202 1.11 16.60 -22.59
N LYS A 203 0.55 16.81 -21.39
CA LYS A 203 0.79 18.02 -20.56
C LYS A 203 2.14 18.02 -19.87
N ARG A 204 2.65 16.83 -19.55
CA ARG A 204 3.90 16.62 -18.79
C ARG A 204 4.93 15.82 -19.59
N THR A 205 4.70 15.66 -20.89
CA THR A 205 5.59 14.95 -21.81
C THR A 205 6.37 15.92 -22.68
N ILE A 206 7.68 15.76 -22.72
CA ILE A 206 8.64 16.52 -23.53
C ILE A 206 9.19 15.57 -24.59
N GLY A 207 9.04 15.92 -25.86
CA GLY A 207 9.56 15.10 -26.97
C GLY A 207 11.02 15.43 -27.27
N VAL A 208 11.87 14.41 -27.39
CA VAL A 208 13.26 14.57 -27.85
C VAL A 208 13.48 13.72 -29.09
N LEU A 209 13.90 14.36 -30.18
CA LEU A 209 14.26 13.69 -31.43
C LEU A 209 15.77 13.56 -31.55
N THR A 210 16.26 12.32 -31.60
CA THR A 210 17.69 12.01 -31.80
C THR A 210 17.95 11.55 -33.24
N LYS A 211 19.21 11.37 -33.65
CA LYS A 211 19.59 10.78 -34.95
C LYS A 211 19.03 11.53 -36.18
N LEU A 212 18.87 12.85 -36.08
CA LEU A 212 18.40 13.70 -37.19
C LEU A 212 19.38 13.70 -38.38
N ASP A 213 20.66 13.44 -38.11
CA ASP A 213 21.73 13.29 -39.08
C ASP A 213 21.66 11.99 -39.89
N MET A 214 20.93 10.98 -39.40
CA MET A 214 20.76 9.67 -40.05
C MET A 214 19.47 9.58 -40.90
N MET A 215 18.76 10.69 -41.10
CA MET A 215 17.57 10.71 -41.93
C MET A 215 17.93 10.53 -43.41
N GLY A 216 17.08 9.80 -44.15
CA GLY A 216 17.28 9.57 -45.58
C GLY A 216 17.25 10.88 -46.37
N LYS A 217 18.10 11.00 -47.41
CA LYS A 217 18.16 12.18 -48.28
C LYS A 217 16.75 12.53 -48.80
N GLY A 218 16.30 13.76 -48.55
CA GLY A 218 14.97 14.26 -48.93
C GLY A 218 13.88 14.14 -47.85
N HIS A 219 14.15 13.49 -46.71
CA HIS A 219 13.25 13.44 -45.57
C HIS A 219 13.76 14.35 -44.45
N ASN A 220 12.86 15.00 -43.72
CA ASN A 220 13.20 15.80 -42.54
C ASN A 220 12.13 15.62 -41.46
N ALA A 221 12.48 15.93 -40.22
CA ALA A 221 11.58 15.86 -39.07
C ALA A 221 10.97 17.24 -38.71
N ARG A 222 10.99 18.19 -39.66
CA ARG A 222 10.60 19.59 -39.41
C ARG A 222 9.18 19.71 -38.87
N GLU A 223 8.23 18.99 -39.46
CA GLU A 223 6.82 19.06 -39.03
C GLU A 223 6.62 18.52 -37.61
N VAL A 224 7.42 17.54 -37.20
CA VAL A 224 7.43 17.00 -35.83
C VAL A 224 8.01 18.04 -34.87
N LEU A 225 9.14 18.65 -35.21
CA LEU A 225 9.77 19.72 -34.40
C LEU A 225 8.88 20.97 -34.27
N LEU A 226 8.07 21.27 -35.28
CA LEU A 226 7.06 22.33 -35.25
C LEU A 226 5.76 21.91 -34.53
N ASN A 227 5.74 20.73 -33.90
CA ASN A 227 4.61 20.22 -33.11
C ASN A 227 3.32 20.04 -33.94
N LYS A 228 3.43 19.74 -35.24
CA LYS A 228 2.27 19.61 -36.16
C LYS A 228 1.76 18.17 -36.30
N VAL A 229 2.66 17.18 -36.23
CA VAL A 229 2.31 15.77 -36.44
C VAL A 229 1.76 15.15 -35.15
N VAL A 230 2.54 15.25 -34.08
CA VAL A 230 2.15 14.87 -32.71
C VAL A 230 2.17 16.14 -31.91
N VAL A 231 1.08 16.46 -31.22
CA VAL A 231 0.97 17.65 -30.38
C VAL A 231 1.32 17.29 -28.95
N LEU A 232 2.37 17.91 -28.41
CA LEU A 232 2.73 17.91 -26.99
C LEU A 232 2.67 19.35 -26.45
N GLU A 233 2.18 19.55 -25.23
CA GLU A 233 2.09 20.90 -24.63
C GLU A 233 3.49 21.53 -24.46
N ARG A 234 4.49 20.69 -24.21
CA ARG A 234 5.89 21.09 -24.00
C ARG A 234 6.76 20.99 -25.27
N GLY A 235 6.16 20.59 -26.39
CA GLY A 235 6.79 20.54 -27.71
C GLY A 235 7.87 19.46 -27.89
N PHE A 236 8.62 19.59 -28.99
CA PHE A 236 9.70 18.70 -29.40
C PHE A 236 11.02 19.45 -29.53
N ILE A 237 12.11 18.80 -29.12
CA ILE A 237 13.48 19.32 -29.24
C ILE A 237 14.32 18.31 -30.01
N GLY A 238 14.94 18.76 -31.09
CA GLY A 238 15.87 17.96 -31.89
C GLY A 238 17.29 18.06 -31.37
N VAL A 239 17.98 16.93 -31.27
CA VAL A 239 19.38 16.84 -30.87
C VAL A 239 20.17 15.97 -31.83
N VAL A 240 21.41 16.37 -32.12
CA VAL A 240 22.37 15.58 -32.88
C VAL A 240 23.45 15.15 -31.91
N LEU A 241 23.41 13.86 -31.57
CA LEU A 241 24.32 13.25 -30.61
C LEU A 241 25.57 12.74 -31.33
N ARG A 242 26.62 12.42 -30.58
CA ARG A 242 27.81 11.77 -31.13
C ARG A 242 27.40 10.45 -31.78
N GLY A 243 27.57 10.35 -33.09
CA GLY A 243 27.37 9.10 -33.80
C GLY A 243 28.42 8.08 -33.37
N GLN A 244 28.01 6.81 -33.26
CA GLN A 244 28.92 5.69 -33.52
C GLN A 244 29.21 5.70 -35.02
N ARG A 245 29.96 6.69 -35.52
CA ARG A 245 30.51 6.56 -36.86
C ARG A 245 31.52 5.43 -36.75
N LEU A 246 31.20 4.34 -37.44
CA LEU A 246 32.17 3.35 -37.82
C LEU A 246 32.87 3.94 -39.05
N ASP A 247 34.19 4.03 -39.00
CA ASP A 247 34.98 4.38 -40.18
C ASP A 247 34.73 3.32 -41.30
N GLU A 248 35.13 3.58 -42.56
CA GLU A 248 34.99 2.63 -43.70
C GLU A 248 35.54 1.20 -43.44
N TYR A 249 36.31 1.03 -42.36
CA TYR A 249 36.89 -0.22 -41.89
C TYR A 249 36.21 -0.84 -40.65
N GLY A 250 35.02 -0.37 -40.25
CA GLY A 250 34.26 -0.94 -39.12
C GLY A 250 34.87 -0.67 -37.74
N ARG A 251 35.75 0.34 -37.62
CA ARG A 251 36.32 0.79 -36.34
C ARG A 251 35.54 1.99 -35.83
N ALA A 252 35.20 2.01 -34.54
CA ALA A 252 34.62 3.20 -33.91
C ALA A 252 35.60 4.36 -34.08
N SER A 253 35.18 5.43 -34.75
CA SER A 253 35.99 6.63 -34.91
C SER A 253 36.47 7.11 -33.54
N LYS A 254 37.69 7.66 -33.51
CA LYS A 254 38.28 8.36 -32.36
C LYS A 254 37.20 9.15 -31.62
N GLU A 255 36.97 8.83 -30.34
CA GLU A 255 35.92 9.45 -29.52
C GLU A 255 36.01 10.98 -29.66
N LEU A 256 35.03 11.59 -30.35
CA LEU A 256 34.96 13.04 -30.48
C LEU A 256 34.77 13.64 -29.09
N ASP A 257 35.59 14.63 -28.76
CA ASP A 257 35.45 15.37 -27.52
C ASP A 257 34.10 16.09 -27.48
N ILE A 258 33.50 16.17 -26.29
CA ILE A 258 32.16 16.74 -26.06
C ILE A 258 32.01 18.15 -26.68
N PRO A 259 32.97 19.08 -26.50
CA PRO A 259 32.86 20.42 -27.05
C PRO A 259 32.84 20.43 -28.59
N ALA A 260 33.61 19.54 -29.22
CA ALA A 260 33.62 19.39 -30.67
C ALA A 260 32.28 18.84 -31.18
N ALA A 261 31.64 17.95 -30.44
CA ALA A 261 30.32 17.44 -30.78
C ALA A 261 29.23 18.52 -30.71
N LEU A 262 29.25 19.39 -29.70
CA LEU A 262 28.32 20.52 -29.57
C LEU A 262 28.49 21.53 -30.71
N GLU A 263 29.74 21.80 -31.14
CA GLU A 263 29.99 22.68 -32.27
C GLU A 263 29.52 22.05 -33.60
N ASN A 264 29.75 20.75 -33.79
CA ASN A 264 29.24 20.01 -34.95
C ASN A 264 27.70 20.01 -35.00
N GLU A 265 27.04 19.84 -33.84
CA GLU A 265 25.59 19.95 -33.72
C GLU A 265 25.10 21.34 -34.13
N ARG A 266 25.76 22.39 -33.65
CA ARG A 266 25.45 23.78 -34.00
C ARG A 266 25.59 24.00 -35.52
N GLN A 267 26.67 23.52 -36.11
CA GLN A 267 26.90 23.63 -37.55
C GLN A 267 25.87 22.83 -38.37
N PHE A 268 25.46 21.64 -37.92
CA PHE A 268 24.42 20.86 -38.58
C PHE A 268 23.11 21.66 -38.68
N PHE A 269 22.61 22.18 -37.56
CA PHE A 269 21.35 22.93 -37.55
C PHE A 269 21.42 24.27 -38.30
N GLN A 270 22.59 24.93 -38.32
CA GLN A 270 22.78 26.19 -39.05
C GLN A 270 22.90 25.99 -40.56
N ASN A 271 23.48 24.88 -41.00
CA ASN A 271 23.73 24.60 -42.41
C ASN A 271 22.57 23.86 -43.09
N ASP A 272 21.76 23.10 -42.34
CA ASP A 272 20.63 22.37 -42.90
C ASP A 272 19.47 23.33 -43.27
N PRO A 273 19.08 23.43 -44.55
CA PRO A 273 18.01 24.33 -44.99
C PRO A 273 16.65 24.03 -44.36
N ALA A 274 16.41 22.80 -43.89
CA ALA A 274 15.16 22.41 -43.26
C ALA A 274 15.04 22.83 -41.78
N TYR A 275 16.16 23.15 -41.12
CA TYR A 275 16.18 23.47 -39.68
C TYR A 275 16.75 24.86 -39.34
N ARG A 276 17.38 25.54 -40.31
CA ARG A 276 18.09 26.81 -40.10
C ARG A 276 17.29 27.92 -39.41
N ASP A 277 16.01 28.05 -39.72
CA ASP A 277 15.11 29.04 -39.13
C ASP A 277 14.64 28.69 -37.70
N ILE A 278 14.80 27.43 -37.30
CA ILE A 278 14.45 26.94 -35.96
C ILE A 278 15.69 26.53 -35.14
N ALA A 279 16.90 26.72 -35.67
CA ALA A 279 18.16 26.28 -35.07
C ALA A 279 18.38 26.79 -33.63
N ASP A 280 17.88 28.00 -33.31
CA ASP A 280 17.99 28.58 -31.97
C ASP A 280 17.19 27.82 -30.89
N ARG A 281 16.21 27.01 -31.32
CA ARG A 281 15.33 26.17 -30.46
C ARG A 281 15.71 24.68 -30.49
N LEU A 282 16.89 24.36 -31.02
CA LEU A 282 17.38 22.99 -31.17
C LEU A 282 18.73 22.81 -30.50
N GLY A 283 19.13 21.55 -30.35
CA GLY A 283 20.42 21.15 -29.81
C GLY A 283 20.42 20.90 -28.30
N VAL A 284 21.48 20.24 -27.85
CA VAL A 284 21.69 19.87 -26.43
C VAL A 284 21.72 21.09 -25.51
N PRO A 285 22.37 22.23 -25.85
CA PRO A 285 22.37 23.40 -24.97
C PRO A 285 20.98 23.99 -24.74
N TYR A 286 20.12 23.98 -25.78
CA TYR A 286 18.73 24.42 -25.66
C TYR A 286 17.90 23.42 -24.84
N LEU A 287 18.11 22.12 -25.04
CA LEU A 287 17.48 21.06 -24.25
C LEU A 287 17.79 21.20 -22.76
N GLN A 288 19.06 21.34 -22.37
CA GLN A 288 19.47 21.51 -20.97
C GLN A 288 18.76 22.68 -20.28
N ARG A 289 18.75 23.86 -20.93
CA ARG A 289 18.09 25.05 -20.41
C ARG A 289 16.59 24.85 -20.29
N THR A 290 15.96 24.27 -21.31
CA THR A 290 14.52 24.03 -21.33
C THR A 290 14.12 23.04 -20.23
N LEU A 291 14.85 21.95 -20.04
CA LEU A 291 14.58 20.97 -18.98
C LEU A 291 14.74 21.61 -17.59
N SER A 292 15.75 22.45 -17.38
CA SER A 292 15.96 23.14 -16.10
C SER A 292 14.82 24.11 -15.79
N VAL A 293 14.40 24.94 -16.76
CA VAL A 293 13.27 25.87 -16.60
C VAL A 293 11.97 25.10 -16.34
N GLN A 294 11.67 24.09 -17.17
CA GLN A 294 10.43 23.33 -17.04
C GLN A 294 10.38 22.52 -15.74
N LEU A 295 11.50 21.95 -15.28
CA LEU A 295 11.56 21.28 -13.99
C LEU A 295 11.31 22.27 -12.85
N THR A 296 11.90 23.46 -12.93
CA THR A 296 11.73 24.50 -11.90
C THR A 296 10.27 24.98 -11.81
N GLU A 297 9.64 25.28 -12.95
CA GLU A 297 8.23 25.66 -13.02
C GLU A 297 7.32 24.55 -12.48
N HIS A 298 7.65 23.29 -12.82
CA HIS A 298 6.90 22.14 -12.37
C HIS A 298 7.06 21.90 -10.86
N ILE A 299 8.27 22.04 -10.31
CA ILE A 299 8.53 22.01 -8.87
C ILE A 299 7.68 23.06 -8.15
N LEU A 300 7.66 24.30 -8.65
CA LEU A 300 6.87 25.38 -8.06
C LEU A 300 5.38 25.07 -8.03
N LYS A 301 4.86 24.44 -9.09
CA LYS A 301 3.45 24.05 -9.18
C LYS A 301 3.11 22.91 -8.19
N CYS A 302 4.01 21.94 -8.02
CA CYS A 302 3.81 20.78 -7.14
C CYS A 302 4.10 21.09 -5.66
N LEU A 303 4.87 22.13 -5.35
CA LEU A 303 5.33 22.41 -3.99
C LEU A 303 4.20 22.62 -2.95
N PRO A 304 3.10 23.35 -3.24
CA PRO A 304 2.01 23.52 -2.28
C PRO A 304 1.30 22.21 -1.93
N ASP A 305 1.11 21.35 -2.94
CA ASP A 305 0.46 20.05 -2.75
C ASP A 305 1.38 19.08 -1.99
N LEU A 306 2.68 19.06 -2.33
CA LEU A 306 3.69 18.31 -1.59
C LEU A 306 3.77 18.75 -0.12
N GLN A 307 3.72 20.06 0.14
CA GLN A 307 3.71 20.60 1.50
C GLN A 307 2.47 20.14 2.27
N ARG A 308 1.29 20.15 1.64
CA ARG A 308 0.04 19.68 2.25
C ARG A 308 0.10 18.18 2.56
N GLU A 309 0.63 17.38 1.63
CA GLU A 309 0.80 15.94 1.84
C GLU A 309 1.74 15.65 3.01
N LEU A 310 2.90 16.32 3.06
CA LEU A 310 3.88 16.18 4.14
C LEU A 310 3.30 16.59 5.49
N GLN A 311 2.56 17.69 5.56
CA GLN A 311 1.90 18.13 6.79
C GLN A 311 0.82 17.15 7.26
N GLY A 312 0.03 16.60 6.32
CA GLY A 312 -0.95 15.56 6.60
C GLY A 312 -0.29 14.32 7.20
N ARG A 313 0.72 13.78 6.52
CA ARG A 313 1.49 12.62 6.99
C ARG A 313 2.17 12.87 8.33
N HIS A 314 2.75 14.05 8.54
CA HIS A 314 3.36 14.40 9.82
C HIS A 314 2.33 14.41 10.95
N ARG A 315 1.12 14.94 10.70
CA ARG A 315 0.03 14.94 11.68
C ARG A 315 -0.44 13.52 12.00
N ASP A 316 -0.60 12.66 11.01
CA ASP A 316 -1.07 11.29 11.21
C ASP A 316 -0.05 10.44 11.98
N LEU A 317 1.22 10.48 11.54
CA LEU A 317 2.32 9.85 12.28
C LEU A 317 2.49 10.47 13.67
N GLY A 318 2.26 11.78 13.82
CA GLY A 318 2.30 12.47 15.10
C GLY A 318 1.25 11.97 16.08
N LYS A 319 0.05 11.60 15.61
CA LYS A 319 -0.98 10.97 16.43
C LYS A 319 -0.57 9.56 16.87
N GLU A 320 -0.11 8.73 15.93
CA GLU A 320 0.35 7.37 16.23
C GLU A 320 1.51 7.37 17.24
N VAL A 321 2.48 8.26 17.05
CA VAL A 321 3.59 8.45 17.99
C VAL A 321 3.10 8.97 19.34
N ALA A 322 2.10 9.86 19.38
CA ALA A 322 1.52 10.33 20.64
C ALA A 322 0.77 9.22 21.38
N GLU A 323 0.00 8.39 20.69
CA GLU A 323 -0.66 7.19 21.25
C GLU A 323 0.39 6.21 21.79
N TYR A 324 1.45 5.97 21.03
CA TYR A 324 2.55 5.12 21.45
C TYR A 324 3.27 5.68 22.68
N ARG A 325 3.57 6.98 22.71
CA ARG A 325 4.23 7.67 23.83
C ARG A 325 3.36 7.75 25.08
N ALA A 326 2.07 8.04 24.93
CA ALA A 326 1.12 8.04 26.05
C ALA A 326 1.07 6.66 26.70
N SER A 327 1.24 5.61 25.89
CA SER A 327 1.30 4.24 26.37
C SER A 327 2.68 3.81 26.87
N ALA A 328 3.78 4.36 26.33
CA ALA A 328 5.16 4.04 26.74
C ALA A 328 5.64 4.86 27.94
N MET A 329 5.02 6.02 28.24
CA MET A 329 5.20 6.73 29.51
C MET A 329 4.79 5.89 30.73
N PHE A 330 4.15 4.74 30.51
CA PHE A 330 3.88 3.77 31.56
C PHE A 330 5.07 2.88 31.94
N GLU A 331 6.16 2.82 31.16
CA GLU A 331 7.26 1.87 31.38
C GLU A 331 8.43 2.41 32.21
N SER A 332 8.51 3.73 32.45
CA SER A 332 9.70 4.35 33.07
C SER A 332 9.66 4.47 34.61
N SER A 333 8.58 4.03 35.28
CA SER A 333 8.51 4.09 36.74
C SER A 333 7.66 2.96 37.33
N SER A 334 8.07 2.36 38.45
CA SER A 334 7.32 1.28 39.11
C SER A 334 5.89 1.67 39.56
N SER A 335 5.58 2.98 39.67
CA SER A 335 4.22 3.46 39.94
C SER A 335 3.33 3.55 38.69
N SER A 336 3.92 3.55 37.49
CA SER A 336 3.20 3.68 36.24
C SER A 336 2.70 2.33 35.72
N ASP A 337 3.43 1.23 35.92
CA ASP A 337 2.93 -0.12 35.58
C ASP A 337 1.60 -0.45 36.29
N THR A 338 1.49 -0.10 37.58
CA THR A 338 0.25 -0.28 38.35
C THR A 338 -0.89 0.58 37.79
N LYS A 339 -0.60 1.81 37.33
CA LYS A 339 -1.60 2.68 36.70
C LYS A 339 -2.03 2.16 35.33
N ALA A 340 -1.11 1.63 34.53
CA ALA A 340 -1.43 0.99 33.26
C ALA A 340 -2.35 -0.21 33.47
N LEU A 341 -2.03 -1.06 34.46
CA LEU A 341 -2.83 -2.23 34.79
C LEU A 341 -4.23 -1.83 35.26
N VAL A 342 -4.35 -0.82 36.11
CA VAL A 342 -5.65 -0.26 36.53
C VAL A 342 -6.43 0.35 35.36
N GLY A 343 -5.74 1.04 34.44
CA GLY A 343 -6.36 1.58 33.24
C GLY A 343 -6.92 0.47 32.34
N LEU A 344 -6.13 -0.58 32.09
CA LEU A 344 -6.54 -1.73 31.27
C LEU A 344 -7.68 -2.53 31.92
N THR A 345 -7.68 -2.69 33.24
CA THR A 345 -8.79 -3.37 33.93
C THR A 345 -10.06 -2.53 33.92
N HIS A 346 -9.96 -1.21 34.05
CA HIS A 346 -11.11 -0.31 33.90
C HIS A 346 -11.66 -0.34 32.48
N GLU A 347 -10.79 -0.33 31.47
CA GLU A 347 -11.18 -0.44 30.06
C GLU A 347 -11.85 -1.78 29.77
N LEU A 348 -11.34 -2.89 30.33
CA LEU A 348 -11.99 -4.20 30.21
C LEU A 348 -13.39 -4.19 30.86
N HIS A 349 -13.53 -3.59 32.04
CA HIS A 349 -14.81 -3.46 32.72
C HIS A 349 -15.82 -2.66 31.89
N GLU A 350 -15.42 -1.48 31.39
CA GLU A 350 -16.29 -0.66 30.54
C GLU A 350 -16.68 -1.38 29.26
N ASN A 351 -15.73 -2.04 28.58
CA ASN A 351 -16.03 -2.79 27.35
C ASN A 351 -17.01 -3.94 27.62
N PHE A 352 -16.83 -4.66 28.73
CA PHE A 352 -17.73 -5.75 29.11
C PHE A 352 -19.14 -5.24 29.44
N ASP A 353 -19.26 -4.15 30.19
CA ASP A 353 -20.55 -3.53 30.51
C ASP A 353 -21.24 -2.97 29.26
N THR A 354 -20.47 -2.33 28.37
CA THR A 354 -20.99 -1.79 27.11
C THR A 354 -21.48 -2.89 26.16
N ALA A 355 -20.78 -4.04 26.11
CA ALA A 355 -21.22 -5.21 25.35
C ALA A 355 -22.47 -5.88 25.93
N LEU A 356 -22.64 -5.86 27.25
CA LEU A 356 -23.86 -6.33 27.91
C LEU A 356 -25.04 -5.37 27.76
N GLN A 357 -24.82 -4.06 27.79
CA GLN A 357 -25.88 -3.06 27.65
C GLN A 357 -26.27 -2.81 26.18
N GLY A 358 -25.42 -3.16 25.23
CA GLY A 358 -25.70 -3.04 23.79
C GLY A 358 -25.55 -1.61 23.25
N THR A 359 -24.74 -0.78 23.91
CA THR A 359 -24.54 0.64 23.56
C THR A 359 -23.57 0.87 22.39
N HIS A 360 -22.90 -0.18 21.89
CA HIS A 360 -22.01 -0.14 20.71
C HIS A 360 -22.74 -0.43 19.38
N LEU A 361 -23.58 0.52 18.90
CA LEU A 361 -24.18 0.43 17.56
C LEU A 361 -23.23 0.81 16.41
N LYS A 362 -22.09 1.47 16.69
CA LYS A 362 -21.19 2.00 15.64
C LYS A 362 -20.25 0.97 15.01
N GLU A 363 -20.05 -0.19 15.65
CA GLU A 363 -19.13 -1.25 15.19
C GLU A 363 -19.81 -2.63 15.08
N ALA A 364 -21.09 -2.75 15.42
CA ALA A 364 -21.81 -4.02 15.40
C ALA A 364 -22.20 -4.45 13.98
N ASP A 365 -22.01 -5.73 13.67
CA ASP A 365 -22.51 -6.35 12.43
C ASP A 365 -24.04 -6.40 12.48
N LEU A 366 -24.71 -5.71 11.54
CA LEU A 366 -26.17 -5.59 11.46
C LEU A 366 -26.89 -6.93 11.20
N LYS A 367 -26.14 -8.01 10.96
CA LYS A 367 -26.68 -9.33 10.59
C LYS A 367 -26.92 -10.27 11.78
N THR A 368 -26.26 -10.06 12.92
CA THR A 368 -26.33 -11.01 14.04
C THR A 368 -26.52 -10.29 15.37
N LEU A 369 -27.43 -10.80 16.20
CA LEU A 369 -27.58 -10.35 17.59
C LEU A 369 -26.34 -10.79 18.38
N THR A 370 -25.73 -9.86 19.11
CA THR A 370 -24.54 -10.10 19.95
C THR A 370 -24.77 -9.57 21.36
N GLY A 371 -24.00 -10.11 22.31
CA GLY A 371 -23.92 -9.60 23.66
C GLY A 371 -25.24 -9.69 24.43
N GLY A 372 -25.61 -8.59 25.11
CA GLY A 372 -26.83 -8.54 25.91
C GLY A 372 -28.13 -8.74 25.12
N ALA A 373 -28.17 -8.30 23.85
CA ALA A 373 -29.35 -8.49 23.00
C ALA A 373 -29.59 -9.98 22.71
N ARG A 374 -28.51 -10.76 22.52
CA ARG A 374 -28.60 -12.21 22.33
C ARG A 374 -29.01 -12.94 23.61
N ILE A 375 -28.51 -12.52 24.77
CA ILE A 375 -28.95 -13.05 26.07
C ILE A 375 -30.44 -12.78 26.28
N ALA A 376 -30.92 -11.57 26.00
CA ALA A 376 -32.34 -11.23 26.09
C ALA A 376 -33.19 -12.09 25.15
N ASN A 377 -32.69 -12.37 23.94
CA ASN A 377 -33.37 -13.25 22.99
C ASN A 377 -33.44 -14.71 23.48
N ILE A 378 -32.36 -15.21 24.11
CA ILE A 378 -32.35 -16.55 24.71
C ILE A 378 -33.48 -16.68 25.74
N PHE A 379 -33.64 -15.70 26.63
CA PHE A 379 -34.68 -15.74 27.66
C PHE A 379 -36.10 -15.49 27.13
N ARG A 380 -36.28 -14.64 26.12
CA ARG A 380 -37.61 -14.22 25.66
C ARG A 380 -38.19 -15.07 24.55
N GLU A 381 -37.37 -15.57 23.64
CA GLU A 381 -37.85 -16.35 22.49
C GLU A 381 -37.43 -17.81 22.61
N ARG A 382 -36.13 -18.07 22.84
CA ARG A 382 -35.62 -19.44 22.74
C ARG A 382 -36.05 -20.32 23.90
N PHE A 383 -35.97 -19.83 25.12
CA PHE A 383 -36.30 -20.60 26.31
C PHE A 383 -37.79 -20.97 26.35
N PRO A 384 -38.75 -20.04 26.15
CA PRO A 384 -40.17 -20.38 26.04
C PRO A 384 -40.45 -21.38 24.91
N PHE A 385 -39.78 -21.24 23.76
CA PHE A 385 -39.92 -22.20 22.67
C PHE A 385 -39.49 -23.63 23.06
N GLU A 386 -38.37 -23.79 23.75
CA GLU A 386 -37.92 -25.11 24.22
C GLU A 386 -38.84 -25.69 25.31
N LEU A 387 -39.45 -24.85 26.15
CA LEU A 387 -40.49 -25.28 27.10
C LEU A 387 -41.71 -25.83 26.37
N VAL A 388 -42.29 -25.08 25.43
CA VAL A 388 -43.48 -25.52 24.66
C VAL A 388 -43.18 -26.76 23.82
N LYS A 389 -41.98 -26.87 23.24
CA LYS A 389 -41.55 -28.06 22.49
C LYS A 389 -41.51 -29.33 23.38
N THR A 390 -41.28 -29.16 24.68
CA THR A 390 -41.20 -30.26 25.64
C THR A 390 -42.58 -30.75 26.09
N GLU A 391 -43.65 -29.97 25.84
CA GLU A 391 -45.02 -30.41 26.06
C GLU A 391 -45.37 -31.59 25.13
N LEU A 392 -45.93 -32.66 25.70
CA LEU A 392 -46.34 -33.84 24.95
C LEU A 392 -47.48 -33.51 23.98
N GLN A 393 -47.55 -34.22 22.86
CA GLN A 393 -48.75 -34.26 22.04
C GLN A 393 -49.92 -34.90 22.83
N ASP A 394 -51.09 -34.27 22.79
CA ASP A 394 -52.29 -34.62 23.59
C ASP A 394 -52.66 -36.12 23.61
N LYS A 395 -52.35 -36.86 22.53
CA LYS A 395 -52.69 -38.28 22.40
C LYS A 395 -51.86 -39.18 23.32
N ASP A 396 -50.59 -38.86 23.50
CA ASP A 396 -49.69 -39.67 24.34
C ASP A 396 -49.95 -39.43 25.82
N MET A 397 -50.28 -38.19 26.19
CA MET A 397 -50.64 -37.83 27.56
C MET A 397 -51.91 -38.55 28.03
N ARG A 398 -52.94 -38.65 27.18
CA ARG A 398 -54.18 -39.40 27.53
C ARG A 398 -53.91 -40.88 27.76
N ASN A 399 -53.12 -41.51 26.90
CA ASN A 399 -52.77 -42.92 27.05
C ASN A 399 -51.96 -43.16 28.34
N GLN A 400 -50.96 -42.31 28.61
CA GLN A 400 -50.18 -42.36 29.86
C GLN A 400 -51.07 -42.17 31.09
N THR A 401 -52.04 -41.25 31.03
CA THR A 401 -52.99 -40.99 32.11
C THR A 401 -53.85 -42.22 32.41
N ILE A 402 -54.42 -42.84 31.37
CA ILE A 402 -55.24 -44.05 31.52
C ILE A 402 -54.42 -45.20 32.11
N VAL A 403 -53.18 -45.37 31.67
CA VAL A 403 -52.27 -46.41 32.17
C VAL A 403 -51.89 -46.14 33.62
N ALA A 404 -51.55 -44.90 33.98
CA ALA A 404 -51.21 -44.51 35.35
C ALA A 404 -52.37 -44.77 36.32
N ILE A 405 -53.60 -44.36 35.96
CA ILE A 405 -54.80 -44.62 36.76
C ILE A 405 -55.04 -46.12 36.94
N LYS A 406 -54.89 -46.92 35.88
CA LYS A 406 -55.05 -48.38 35.96
C LYS A 406 -53.99 -49.03 36.86
N ASN A 407 -52.74 -48.60 36.75
CA ASN A 407 -51.64 -49.14 37.55
C ASN A 407 -51.81 -48.80 39.04
N ILE A 408 -52.20 -47.57 39.38
CA ILE A 408 -52.41 -47.14 40.77
C ILE A 408 -53.65 -47.82 41.38
N ARG A 409 -54.72 -48.00 40.60
CA ARG A 409 -55.90 -48.77 41.04
C ARG A 409 -55.58 -50.25 41.31
N GLY A 410 -54.61 -50.82 40.58
CA GLY A 410 -54.20 -52.21 40.74
C GLY A 410 -55.36 -53.18 40.54
N PHE A 411 -55.53 -54.13 41.46
CA PHE A 411 -56.59 -55.15 41.41
C PHE A 411 -57.96 -54.67 41.94
N ARG A 412 -58.07 -53.43 42.46
CA ARG A 412 -59.30 -52.90 43.09
C ARG A 412 -60.16 -52.15 42.06
N SER A 413 -61.46 -52.41 42.03
CA SER A 413 -62.42 -51.59 41.26
C SER A 413 -62.84 -50.36 42.09
N GLY A 414 -62.27 -49.19 41.79
CA GLY A 414 -62.62 -47.93 42.46
C GLY A 414 -63.65 -47.10 41.70
N LEU A 415 -64.60 -46.46 42.41
CA LEU A 415 -65.56 -45.50 41.85
C LEU A 415 -64.92 -44.16 41.48
N PHE A 416 -63.83 -43.75 42.15
CA PHE A 416 -63.17 -42.45 41.98
C PHE A 416 -61.77 -42.58 41.36
N THR A 417 -61.28 -41.49 40.76
CA THR A 417 -59.92 -41.39 40.21
C THR A 417 -58.93 -41.10 41.35
N PRO A 418 -57.83 -41.85 41.51
CA PRO A 418 -56.85 -41.58 42.57
C PRO A 418 -56.11 -40.25 42.34
N ASP A 419 -55.94 -39.44 43.38
CA ASP A 419 -55.17 -38.18 43.34
C ASP A 419 -53.67 -38.44 43.04
N GLU A 420 -53.14 -39.56 43.54
CA GLU A 420 -51.78 -40.03 43.26
C GLU A 420 -51.48 -40.15 41.75
N ALA A 421 -52.50 -40.44 40.92
CA ALA A 421 -52.33 -40.53 39.47
C ALA A 421 -52.13 -39.16 38.84
N PHE A 422 -52.84 -38.14 39.34
CA PHE A 422 -52.67 -36.76 38.93
C PHE A 422 -51.29 -36.25 39.35
N GLU A 423 -50.92 -36.45 40.62
CA GLU A 423 -49.62 -36.04 41.15
C GLU A 423 -48.46 -36.65 40.36
N TYR A 424 -48.52 -37.96 40.10
CA TYR A 424 -47.49 -38.67 39.34
C TYR A 424 -47.31 -38.12 37.92
N ILE A 425 -48.41 -37.81 37.22
CA ILE A 425 -48.36 -37.28 35.85
C ILE A 425 -47.81 -35.86 35.85
N VAL A 426 -48.22 -35.01 36.81
CA VAL A 426 -47.72 -33.64 36.94
C VAL A 426 -46.22 -33.65 37.25
N GLN A 427 -45.77 -34.47 38.21
CA GLN A 427 -44.34 -34.66 38.50
C GLN A 427 -43.56 -35.14 37.27
N MET A 428 -44.12 -36.09 36.50
CA MET A 428 -43.55 -36.56 35.25
C MET A 428 -43.44 -35.48 34.15
N GLN A 429 -44.31 -34.47 34.13
CA GLN A 429 -44.15 -33.33 33.21
C GLN A 429 -43.15 -32.31 33.74
N ILE A 430 -43.20 -31.99 35.04
CA ILE A 430 -42.28 -31.02 35.65
C ILE A 430 -40.82 -31.48 35.50
N SER A 431 -40.54 -32.78 35.67
CA SER A 431 -39.19 -33.33 35.53
C SER A 431 -38.59 -33.14 34.13
N LYS A 432 -39.42 -33.08 33.09
CA LYS A 432 -38.94 -32.84 31.72
C LYS A 432 -38.45 -31.41 31.50
N PHE A 433 -38.81 -30.47 32.36
CA PHE A 433 -38.31 -29.09 32.27
C PHE A 433 -36.85 -28.96 32.71
N GLU A 434 -36.23 -29.99 33.29
CA GLU A 434 -34.82 -29.94 33.69
C GLU A 434 -33.89 -29.73 32.49
N ASP A 435 -34.03 -30.52 31.44
CA ASP A 435 -33.23 -30.40 30.21
C ASP A 435 -33.28 -29.00 29.56
N PRO A 436 -34.45 -28.40 29.26
CA PRO A 436 -34.52 -27.09 28.64
C PRO A 436 -33.98 -25.97 29.55
N VAL A 437 -34.12 -26.10 30.87
CA VAL A 437 -33.52 -25.15 31.83
C VAL A 437 -31.99 -25.25 31.82
N MET A 438 -31.43 -26.45 31.84
CA MET A 438 -29.97 -26.65 31.74
C MET A 438 -29.42 -26.09 30.42
N LYS A 439 -30.12 -26.37 29.32
CA LYS A 439 -29.76 -25.87 27.99
C LYS A 439 -29.82 -24.34 27.92
N CYS A 440 -30.79 -23.71 28.58
CA CYS A 440 -30.85 -22.25 28.66
C CYS A 440 -29.60 -21.67 29.35
N VAL A 441 -29.18 -22.26 30.47
CA VAL A 441 -27.96 -21.86 31.17
C VAL A 441 -26.73 -22.01 30.27
N ASP A 442 -26.61 -23.13 29.54
CA ASP A 442 -25.51 -23.37 28.58
C ASP A 442 -25.44 -22.30 27.49
N MET A 443 -26.60 -21.94 26.92
CA MET A 443 -26.67 -20.92 25.87
C MET A 443 -26.23 -19.54 26.38
N VAL A 444 -26.62 -19.17 27.60
CA VAL A 444 -26.22 -17.89 28.21
C VAL A 444 -24.72 -17.89 28.51
N VAL A 445 -24.17 -18.97 29.06
CA VAL A 445 -22.74 -19.10 29.35
C VAL A 445 -21.92 -19.03 28.05
N SER A 446 -22.37 -19.67 26.98
CA SER A 446 -21.71 -19.59 25.68
C SER A 446 -21.64 -18.15 25.15
N GLU A 447 -22.69 -17.36 25.34
CA GLU A 447 -22.69 -15.95 24.91
C GLU A 447 -21.79 -15.10 25.80
N LEU A 448 -21.81 -15.31 27.12
CA LEU A 448 -20.92 -14.61 28.07
C LEU A 448 -19.43 -14.89 27.76
N LEU A 449 -19.07 -16.11 27.38
CA LEU A 449 -17.72 -16.45 26.93
C LEU A 449 -17.32 -15.67 25.66
N SER A 450 -18.25 -15.51 24.71
CA SER A 450 -18.02 -14.72 23.50
C SER A 450 -17.75 -13.25 23.84
N ILE A 451 -18.52 -12.68 24.78
CA ILE A 451 -18.33 -11.29 25.25
C ILE A 451 -16.96 -11.13 25.93
N ILE A 452 -16.55 -12.09 26.78
CA ILE A 452 -15.23 -12.07 27.42
C ILE A 452 -14.13 -12.04 26.36
N HIS A 453 -14.21 -12.92 25.35
CA HIS A 453 -13.20 -12.99 24.29
C HIS A 453 -13.13 -11.70 23.47
N GLU A 454 -14.27 -11.07 23.19
CA GLU A 454 -14.33 -9.78 22.49
C GLU A 454 -13.75 -8.64 23.34
N ALA A 455 -14.09 -8.58 24.62
CA ALA A 455 -13.55 -7.58 25.55
C ALA A 455 -12.03 -7.73 25.73
N THR A 456 -11.51 -8.96 25.85
CA THR A 456 -10.07 -9.21 26.00
C THR A 456 -9.28 -8.99 24.71
N ASN A 457 -9.93 -9.05 23.53
CA ASN A 457 -9.29 -8.76 22.24
C ASN A 457 -8.74 -7.33 22.14
N LYS A 458 -9.28 -6.36 22.90
CA LYS A 458 -8.73 -4.99 22.94
C LYS A 458 -7.40 -4.91 23.72
N MET A 459 -7.10 -5.89 24.59
CA MET A 459 -5.82 -6.01 25.31
C MET A 459 -4.72 -6.73 24.51
N LYS A 460 -4.86 -6.91 23.19
CA LYS A 460 -3.87 -7.59 22.31
C LYS A 460 -2.43 -7.09 22.46
N ARG A 461 -2.25 -5.84 22.88
CA ARG A 461 -0.93 -5.24 23.14
C ARG A 461 -0.12 -5.99 24.21
N TYR A 462 -0.78 -6.55 25.21
CA TYR A 462 -0.15 -7.30 26.31
C TYR A 462 -0.60 -8.77 26.26
N PRO A 463 0.02 -9.60 25.40
CA PRO A 463 -0.47 -10.95 25.11
C PRO A 463 -0.53 -11.84 26.36
N LEU A 464 0.45 -11.73 27.26
CA LEU A 464 0.47 -12.51 28.50
C LEU A 464 -0.66 -12.10 29.45
N LEU A 465 -0.86 -10.79 29.65
CA LEU A 465 -1.91 -10.27 30.51
C LEU A 465 -3.30 -10.65 29.99
N ARG A 466 -3.50 -10.55 28.66
CA ARG A 466 -4.73 -10.99 28.00
C ARG A 466 -5.03 -12.45 28.31
N GLN A 467 -4.05 -13.34 28.09
CA GLN A 467 -4.23 -14.77 28.31
C GLN A 467 -4.62 -15.07 29.77
N VAL A 468 -3.87 -14.52 30.73
CA VAL A 468 -4.15 -14.71 32.16
C VAL A 468 -5.54 -14.19 32.54
N THR A 469 -5.94 -13.03 32.00
CA THR A 469 -7.26 -12.44 32.29
C THR A 469 -8.40 -13.27 31.69
N GLU A 470 -8.23 -13.76 30.46
CA GLU A 470 -9.21 -14.60 29.77
C GLU A 470 -9.39 -15.95 30.49
N ASP A 471 -8.29 -16.56 30.93
CA ASP A 471 -8.31 -17.81 31.70
C ASP A 471 -9.02 -17.63 33.05
N LEU A 472 -8.71 -16.57 33.79
CA LEU A 472 -9.34 -16.25 35.09
C LEU A 472 -10.85 -16.01 34.96
N LEU A 473 -11.27 -15.22 33.98
CA LEU A 473 -12.69 -14.93 33.74
C LEU A 473 -13.45 -16.17 33.28
N THR A 474 -12.82 -16.98 32.41
CA THR A 474 -13.41 -18.25 31.95
C THR A 474 -13.58 -19.22 33.10
N GLN A 475 -12.57 -19.38 33.97
CA GLN A 475 -12.66 -20.23 35.14
C GLN A 475 -13.78 -19.77 36.08
N TYR A 476 -13.83 -18.46 36.39
CA TYR A 476 -14.88 -17.89 37.23
C TYR A 476 -16.28 -18.15 36.66
N LEU A 477 -16.46 -17.99 35.35
CA LEU A 477 -17.74 -18.24 34.69
C LEU A 477 -18.14 -19.72 34.76
N ARG A 478 -17.20 -20.65 34.61
CA ARG A 478 -17.46 -22.10 34.76
C ARG A 478 -17.86 -22.49 36.17
N GLU A 479 -17.23 -21.91 37.19
CA GLU A 479 -17.63 -22.14 38.59
C GLU A 479 -19.06 -21.63 38.85
N ARG A 480 -19.42 -20.47 38.28
CA ARG A 480 -20.78 -19.91 38.36
C ARG A 480 -21.81 -20.68 37.57
N GLU A 481 -21.44 -21.25 36.42
CA GLU A 481 -22.29 -22.14 35.63
C GLU A 481 -22.74 -23.34 36.48
N ILE A 482 -21.80 -24.02 37.14
CA ILE A 482 -22.10 -25.20 37.97
C ILE A 482 -23.05 -24.83 39.12
N ALA A 483 -22.76 -23.75 39.84
CA ALA A 483 -23.60 -23.28 40.94
C ALA A 483 -25.01 -22.90 40.46
N THR A 484 -25.13 -22.27 39.29
CA THR A 484 -26.43 -21.87 38.71
C THR A 484 -27.24 -23.09 38.27
N LYS A 485 -26.61 -24.08 37.63
CA LYS A 485 -27.27 -25.35 37.26
C LYS A 485 -27.80 -26.08 38.49
N GLN A 486 -27.01 -26.14 39.57
CA GLN A 486 -27.45 -26.74 40.84
C GLN A 486 -28.64 -26.00 41.44
N ALA A 487 -28.63 -24.66 41.44
CA ALA A 487 -29.74 -23.86 41.92
C ALA A 487 -31.02 -24.10 41.09
N CYS A 488 -30.89 -24.16 39.76
CA CYS A 488 -32.00 -24.48 38.86
C CYS A 488 -32.57 -25.89 39.11
N SER A 489 -31.72 -26.91 39.25
CA SER A 489 -32.19 -28.28 39.56
C SER A 489 -32.89 -28.32 40.92
N THR A 490 -32.33 -27.64 41.93
CA THR A 490 -32.96 -27.53 43.27
C THR A 490 -34.34 -26.87 43.20
N TYR A 491 -34.50 -25.84 42.36
CA TYR A 491 -35.79 -25.19 42.14
C TYR A 491 -36.81 -26.16 41.53
N ILE A 492 -36.41 -26.94 40.53
CA ILE A 492 -37.27 -27.96 39.91
C ILE A 492 -37.64 -29.06 40.92
N GLN A 493 -36.67 -29.54 41.70
CA GLN A 493 -36.93 -30.51 42.78
C GLN A 493 -37.91 -29.96 43.82
N THR A 494 -37.85 -28.66 44.11
CA THR A 494 -38.82 -28.01 44.99
C THR A 494 -40.23 -28.08 44.41
N GLN A 495 -40.39 -27.81 43.10
CA GLN A 495 -41.68 -27.95 42.39
C GLN A 495 -42.18 -29.40 42.33
N LEU A 496 -41.28 -30.38 42.28
CA LEU A 496 -41.64 -31.81 42.32
C LEU A 496 -42.10 -32.28 43.70
N SER A 497 -41.62 -31.64 44.78
CA SER A 497 -41.87 -32.10 46.14
C SER A 497 -43.29 -31.83 46.65
N TYR A 498 -43.96 -30.80 46.13
CA TYR A 498 -45.32 -30.45 46.55
C TYR A 498 -46.13 -29.81 45.42
N ILE A 499 -47.31 -30.38 45.14
CA ILE A 499 -48.26 -29.83 44.18
C ILE A 499 -49.34 -29.07 44.95
N ASN A 500 -49.35 -27.74 44.81
CA ASN A 500 -50.33 -26.89 45.48
C ASN A 500 -51.66 -26.85 44.71
N THR A 501 -52.61 -27.68 45.10
CA THR A 501 -53.98 -27.69 44.55
C THR A 501 -54.86 -26.53 45.05
N ASN A 502 -54.40 -25.73 46.01
CA ASN A 502 -55.10 -24.53 46.49
C ASN A 502 -54.68 -23.25 45.73
N ASN A 503 -53.92 -23.37 44.65
CA ASN A 503 -53.51 -22.24 43.83
C ASN A 503 -54.74 -21.58 43.18
N GLU A 504 -54.81 -20.25 43.19
CA GLU A 504 -55.93 -19.47 42.61
C GLU A 504 -56.15 -19.75 41.12
N ASP A 505 -55.09 -20.10 40.39
CA ASP A 505 -55.12 -20.45 38.97
C ASP A 505 -55.46 -21.93 38.71
N PHE A 506 -55.52 -22.77 39.75
CA PHE A 506 -55.87 -24.19 39.63
C PHE A 506 -57.39 -24.39 39.69
N ILE A 507 -58.03 -24.39 38.51
CA ILE A 507 -59.46 -24.67 38.38
C ILE A 507 -59.68 -26.19 38.37
N GLY A 508 -59.80 -26.80 39.55
CA GLY A 508 -60.09 -28.22 39.75
C GLY A 508 -61.06 -28.47 40.90
N PHE A 509 -61.83 -29.57 40.83
CA PHE A 509 -62.87 -30.01 41.79
C PHE A 509 -63.54 -28.88 42.58
N ALA A 510 -64.27 -28.01 41.88
CA ALA A 510 -65.41 -27.36 42.50
C ALA A 510 -66.42 -28.48 42.82
N GLY A 511 -66.71 -28.65 44.11
CA GLY A 511 -67.83 -29.49 44.56
C GLY A 511 -69.16 -29.05 43.97
#